data_AF-M6ZL67-F1
#
_entry.id   AF-M6ZL67-F1
#
_cell.length_a   1.000
_cell.length_b   1.000
_cell.length_c   1.000
_cell.angle_alpha   90.00
_cell.angle_beta   90.00
_cell.angle_gamma   90.00
#
_symmetry.space_group_name_H-M   'P 1'
#
loop_
_entity.id
_entity.type
_entity.pdbx_description
1 polymer ?
#
loop_
_entity_poly.entity_id
_entity_poly.type
_entity_poly.pdbx_seq_one_letter_code
_entity_poly.pdbx_strand_id
1 'polypeptide(L)' 'MNHQLTFKDDKSDKFWNIEVSGNSFTVTYGKTGTSGTSQTKTFETEEICIKEAQKLLSEN' A
#
# COMPACT_ATOMS: atom_id res chain seq x y z
N MET A 1 -5.23 -10.02 -0.97
CA MET A 1 -3.94 -10.13 -0.24
C MET A 1 -3.75 -8.83 0.54
N ASN A 2 -3.55 -8.87 1.85
CA ASN A 2 -3.37 -7.67 2.68
C ASN A 2 -1.93 -7.63 3.23
N HIS A 3 -1.23 -6.53 2.99
CA HIS A 3 0.14 -6.36 3.43
C HIS A 3 0.30 -5.03 4.15
N GLN A 4 0.81 -5.06 5.37
CA GLN A 4 1.06 -3.86 6.18
C GLN A 4 2.56 -3.63 6.33
N LEU A 5 3.01 -2.47 5.89
CA LEU A 5 4.35 -1.96 6.05
C LEU A 5 4.31 -0.85 7.11
N THR A 6 5.19 -0.93 8.09
CA THR A 6 5.32 0.12 9.11
C THR A 6 6.73 0.65 9.05
N PHE A 7 6.87 1.91 8.66
CA PHE A 7 8.15 2.60 8.60
C PHE A 7 8.30 3.45 9.86
N LYS A 8 9.22 3.06 10.74
CA LYS A 8 9.53 3.79 11.98
C LYS A 8 10.93 4.38 11.87
N ASP A 9 11.00 5.70 11.82
CA ASP A 9 12.23 6.47 11.98
C ASP A 9 12.16 7.27 13.29
N ASP A 10 13.30 7.68 13.83
CA ASP A 10 13.48 8.32 15.16
C ASP A 10 12.53 9.50 15.42
N LYS A 11 12.01 10.15 14.37
CA LYS A 11 11.02 11.26 14.44
C LYS A 11 9.70 11.00 13.69
N SER A 12 9.56 9.88 12.99
CA SER A 12 8.42 9.64 12.10
C SER A 12 7.99 8.18 12.07
N ASP A 13 6.84 7.92 12.66
CA ASP A 13 6.05 6.72 12.47
C ASP A 13 5.14 6.88 11.24
N LYS A 14 5.39 6.12 10.17
CA LYS A 14 4.51 6.02 9.01
C LYS A 14 3.99 4.60 8.87
N PHE A 15 2.75 4.45 8.47
CA PHE A 15 2.15 3.16 8.12
C PHE A 15 1.73 3.17 6.66
N TRP A 16 1.79 2.01 6.04
CA TRP A 16 1.39 1.73 4.67
C TRP A 16 0.65 0.40 4.69
N ASN A 17 -0.55 0.35 4.14
CA ASN A 17 -1.35 -0.86 4.07
C ASN A 17 -1.78 -1.06 2.62
N ILE A 18 -1.40 -2.18 2.03
CA ILE A 18 -1.68 -2.52 0.64
C ILE A 18 -2.68 -3.68 0.65
N GLU A 19 -3.87 -3.43 0.13
CA GLU A 19 -4.93 -4.42 0.01
C GLU A 19 -5.21 -4.69 -1.46
N VAL A 20 -4.87 -5.88 -1.95
CA VAL A 20 -5.12 -6.31 -3.33
C VAL A 20 -6.42 -7.09 -3.39
N SER A 21 -7.36 -6.62 -4.21
CA SER A 21 -8.66 -7.21 -4.52
C SER A 21 -8.83 -7.37 -6.04
N GLY A 22 -8.52 -8.57 -6.53
CA GLY A 22 -8.60 -8.92 -7.95
C GLY A 22 -7.72 -8.01 -8.82
N ASN A 23 -8.34 -7.28 -9.75
CA ASN A 23 -7.68 -6.33 -10.65
C ASN A 23 -7.45 -4.94 -10.04
N SER A 24 -7.73 -4.74 -8.76
CA SER A 24 -7.54 -3.47 -8.07
C SER A 24 -6.78 -3.65 -6.77
N PHE A 25 -6.04 -2.63 -6.37
CA PHE A 25 -5.48 -2.58 -5.04
C PHE A 25 -5.73 -1.23 -4.37
N THR A 26 -5.79 -1.23 -3.05
CA THR A 26 -5.93 -0.03 -2.22
C THR A 26 -4.69 0.10 -1.35
N VAL A 27 -3.97 1.21 -1.51
CA VAL A 27 -2.83 1.59 -0.67
C VAL A 27 -3.27 2.67 0.31
N THR A 28 -3.28 2.36 1.59
CA THR A 28 -3.55 3.31 2.66
C THR A 28 -2.25 3.66 3.36
N TYR A 29 -1.80 4.90 3.24
CA TYR A 29 -0.56 5.37 3.86
C TYR A 29 -0.81 6.59 4.74
N GLY A 30 -0.07 6.71 5.83
CA GLY A 30 -0.28 7.80 6.78
C GLY A 30 0.83 7.90 7.81
N LYS A 31 0.77 8.96 8.61
CA LYS A 31 1.60 9.06 9.82
C LYS A 31 0.79 8.45 10.95
N THR A 32 1.42 7.67 11.82
CA THR A 32 0.76 7.18 13.03
C THR A 32 0.27 8.37 13.85
N GLY A 33 -1.05 8.46 14.05
CA GLY A 33 -1.72 9.58 14.71
C GLY A 33 -2.41 10.58 13.78
N THR A 34 -2.36 10.40 12.46
CA THR A 34 -3.22 11.15 11.52
C THR A 34 -4.21 10.21 10.83
N SER A 35 -5.27 10.76 10.22
CA SER A 35 -6.29 9.98 9.51
C SER A 35 -5.75 9.17 8.32
N GLY A 36 -4.52 9.44 7.87
CA GLY A 36 -3.93 8.80 6.69
C GLY A 36 -4.66 9.14 5.39
N THR A 37 -4.13 8.61 4.30
CA THR A 37 -4.66 8.77 2.94
C THR A 37 -4.76 7.39 2.30
N SER A 38 -5.93 7.05 1.78
CA SER A 38 -6.16 5.83 0.99
C SER A 38 -6.19 6.16 -0.50
N GLN A 39 -5.43 5.41 -1.29
CA GLN A 39 -5.43 5.45 -2.74
C GLN A 39 -5.86 4.09 -3.28
N THR A 40 -7.01 4.04 -3.95
CA THR A 40 -7.44 2.87 -4.70
C THR A 40 -7.02 3.02 -6.15
N LYS A 41 -6.37 1.98 -6.68
CA LYS A 41 -5.90 1.92 -8.06
C LYS A 41 -6.45 0.66 -8.69
N THR A 42 -7.20 0.83 -9.77
CA THR A 42 -7.75 -0.27 -10.56
C THR A 42 -6.91 -0.42 -11.81
N PHE A 43 -6.57 -1.67 -12.12
CA PHE A 43 -5.81 -2.04 -13.29
C PHE A 43 -6.69 -2.78 -14.28
N GLU A 44 -6.23 -2.82 -15.51
CA GLU A 44 -6.94 -3.50 -16.60
C GLU A 44 -6.94 -5.02 -16.41
N THR A 45 -5.86 -5.57 -15.83
CA THR A 45 -5.71 -6.99 -15.58
C THR A 45 -5.13 -7.28 -14.19
N GLU A 46 -5.45 -8.46 -13.67
CA GLU A 46 -4.93 -8.95 -12.38
C GLU A 46 -3.39 -9.05 -12.39
N GLU A 47 -2.78 -9.44 -13.51
CA GLU A 47 -1.32 -9.50 -13.63
C GLU A 47 -0.64 -8.14 -13.41
N ILE A 48 -1.20 -7.06 -13.97
CA ILE A 48 -0.65 -5.71 -13.79
C ILE A 48 -0.83 -5.27 -12.33
N CYS A 49 -1.99 -5.57 -11.73
CA CYS A 49 -2.28 -5.30 -10.32
C CYS A 49 -1.25 -5.98 -9.41
N ILE A 50 -0.99 -7.28 -9.62
CA ILE A 50 -0.02 -8.04 -8.84
C ILE A 50 1.40 -7.50 -9.05
N LYS A 51 1.81 -7.22 -10.30
CA LYS A 51 3.14 -6.67 -10.59
C LYS A 51 3.39 -5.34 -9.88
N GLU A 52 2.42 -4.42 -9.95
CA GLU A 52 2.52 -3.13 -9.29
C GLU A 52 2.51 -3.27 -7.76
N ALA A 53 1.63 -4.10 -7.21
CA ALA A 53 1.61 -4.38 -5.77
C ALA A 53 2.94 -4.97 -5.29
N GLN A 54 3.50 -5.95 -6.01
CA GLN A 54 4.80 -6.54 -5.71
C GLN A 54 5.94 -5.52 -5.83
N LYS A 55 5.90 -4.66 -6.84
CA LYS A 55 6.89 -3.60 -7.00
C LYS A 55 6.85 -2.63 -5.81
N LEU A 56 5.66 -2.21 -5.40
CA LEU A 56 5.45 -1.32 -4.25
C LEU A 56 5.93 -1.94 -2.94
N LEU A 57 5.73 -3.26 -2.78
CA LEU A 57 6.22 -4.05 -1.66
C LEU A 57 7.73 -4.25 -1.66
N SER A 58 8.34 -4.35 -2.84
CA SER A 58 9.77 -4.64 -2.99
C SER A 58 10.64 -3.38 -3.02
N GLU A 59 10.04 -2.20 -3.22
CA GLU A 59 10.73 -0.90 -3.29
C GLU A 59 10.80 -0.18 -1.93
N ASN A 60 10.22 -0.76 -0.87
CA ASN A 60 10.33 -0.28 0.53
C ASN A 60 11.20 -1.23 1.36
#